data_AF-A0A7V9VMI8-F1
#
_entry.id   AF-A0A7V9VMI8-F1
#
_cell.length_a   1.000
_cell.length_b   1.000
_cell.length_c   1.000
_cell.angle_alpha   90.00
_cell.angle_beta   90.00
_cell.angle_gamma   90.00
#
_symmetry.space_group_name_H-M   'P 1'
#
loop_
_entity.id
_entity.type
_entity.pdbx_description
1 polymer ?
#
loop_
_entity_poly.entity_id
_entity_poly.type
_entity_poly.pdbx_seq_one_letter_code
_entity_poly.pdbx_strand_id
1 'polypeptide(L)'
;TSALLAVRTDLYATRVWCQRELLTAKRAGMPVVILDTLSRGEDRGSFLMDHVPRIPGAPDRGAAISAALGRLVDECLKRALWARQRDLAEAEGIVDVAWWAPHAPEPVTMLHWLPAAPEGDEPLLVLHPDPPLGPDELKVLAELAVTAGIDARLEITTPRGLATRGG
;
A
#
# COMPACT_ATOMS: atom_id res chain seq x y z
N THR A 1 11.42 -6.18 -12.20
CA THR A 1 10.27 -5.56 -11.50
C THR A 1 9.01 -6.20 -12.02
N SER A 2 8.10 -6.60 -11.14
CA SER A 2 6.81 -7.20 -11.52
C SER A 2 5.67 -6.27 -11.13
N ALA A 3 4.50 -6.48 -11.73
CA ALA A 3 3.27 -5.74 -11.45
C ALA A 3 2.06 -6.69 -11.60
N LEU A 4 0.97 -6.43 -10.89
CA LEU A 4 -0.24 -7.25 -10.94
C LEU A 4 -1.46 -6.43 -11.37
N LEU A 5 -2.08 -6.85 -12.47
CA LEU A 5 -3.43 -6.45 -12.83
C LEU A 5 -4.40 -7.54 -12.39
N ALA A 6 -5.23 -7.25 -11.39
CA ALA A 6 -6.26 -8.16 -10.91
C ALA A 6 -7.60 -7.85 -11.60
N VAL A 7 -8.17 -8.82 -12.31
CA VAL A 7 -9.50 -8.70 -12.92
C VAL A 7 -10.55 -9.21 -11.93
N ARG A 8 -11.15 -8.29 -11.17
CA ARG A 8 -12.10 -8.64 -10.11
C ARG A 8 -13.49 -8.86 -10.71
N THR A 9 -13.94 -10.10 -10.68
CA THR A 9 -15.33 -10.51 -10.99
C THR A 9 -16.06 -10.86 -9.70
N ASP A 10 -17.36 -11.16 -9.78
CA ASP A 10 -18.21 -11.50 -8.62
C ASP A 10 -17.67 -12.66 -7.77
N LEU A 11 -16.83 -13.55 -8.34
CA LEU A 11 -16.24 -14.67 -7.62
C LEU A 11 -14.79 -14.44 -7.18
N TYR A 12 -14.15 -13.35 -7.61
CA TYR A 12 -12.70 -13.16 -7.47
C TYR A 12 -12.27 -13.16 -6.00
N ALA A 13 -12.97 -12.43 -5.13
CA ALA A 13 -12.70 -12.41 -3.69
C ALA A 13 -12.83 -13.77 -3.00
N THR A 14 -13.59 -14.72 -3.56
CA THR A 14 -13.81 -16.05 -2.97
C THR A 14 -12.73 -17.06 -3.36
N ARG A 15 -11.92 -16.78 -4.38
CA ARG A 15 -10.92 -17.71 -4.89
C ARG A 15 -9.62 -17.61 -4.10
N VAL A 16 -9.22 -18.71 -3.47
CA VAL A 16 -8.00 -18.79 -2.65
C VAL A 16 -6.75 -18.39 -3.40
N TRP A 17 -6.62 -18.75 -4.68
CA TRP A 17 -5.44 -18.38 -5.47
C TRP A 17 -5.36 -16.87 -5.71
N CYS A 18 -6.47 -16.22 -6.05
CA CYS A 18 -6.53 -14.77 -6.23
C CYS A 18 -6.20 -14.03 -4.93
N GLN A 19 -6.69 -14.52 -3.77
CA GLN A 19 -6.32 -13.96 -2.47
C GLN A 19 -4.82 -14.10 -2.18
N ARG A 20 -4.24 -15.27 -2.47
CA ARG A 20 -2.81 -15.53 -2.25
C ARG A 20 -1.93 -14.67 -3.16
N GLU A 21 -2.31 -14.47 -4.41
CA GLU A 21 -1.60 -13.62 -5.36
C GLU A 21 -1.56 -12.17 -4.89
N LEU A 22 -2.71 -11.60 -4.48
CA LEU A 22 -2.75 -10.24 -3.95
C LEU A 22 -1.98 -10.09 -2.64
N LEU A 23 -2.13 -11.02 -1.70
CA LEU A 23 -1.41 -10.99 -0.44
C LEU A 23 0.11 -10.99 -0.67
N THR A 24 0.57 -11.85 -1.58
CA THR A 24 2.00 -11.95 -1.95
C THR A 24 2.46 -10.66 -2.60
N ALA A 25 1.66 -10.10 -3.52
CA ALA A 25 1.95 -8.84 -4.20
C ALA A 25 2.13 -7.68 -3.21
N LYS A 26 1.17 -7.49 -2.30
CA LYS A 26 1.16 -6.43 -1.29
C LYS A 26 2.36 -6.54 -0.37
N ARG A 27 2.66 -7.75 0.14
CA ARG A 27 3.83 -7.97 1.00
C ARG A 27 5.17 -7.68 0.30
N ALA A 28 5.25 -7.94 -1.01
CA ALA A 28 6.43 -7.60 -1.82
C ALA A 28 6.49 -6.12 -2.25
N GLY A 29 5.54 -5.28 -1.81
CA GLY A 29 5.41 -3.90 -2.25
C GLY A 29 5.13 -3.74 -3.74
N MET A 30 4.59 -4.78 -4.38
CA MET A 30 4.35 -4.81 -5.82
C MET A 30 3.23 -3.84 -6.21
N PRO A 31 3.36 -3.09 -7.33
CA PRO A 31 2.24 -2.34 -7.86
C PRO A 31 1.10 -3.30 -8.19
N VAL A 32 -0.07 -3.01 -7.62
CA VAL A 32 -1.31 -3.74 -7.90
C VAL A 32 -2.35 -2.74 -8.38
N VAL A 33 -3.10 -3.11 -9.41
CA VAL A 33 -4.31 -2.39 -9.85
C VAL A 33 -5.43 -3.40 -10.03
N ILE A 34 -6.64 -3.02 -9.64
CA ILE A 34 -7.83 -3.84 -9.85
C ILE A 34 -8.63 -3.26 -11.03
N LEU A 35 -8.89 -4.09 -12.03
CA LEU A 35 -9.96 -3.85 -13.01
C LEU A 35 -11.24 -4.47 -12.45
N ASP A 36 -12.16 -3.62 -12.02
CA ASP A 36 -13.38 -4.00 -11.32
C ASP A 36 -14.50 -4.30 -12.33
N THR A 37 -14.82 -5.58 -12.49
CA THR A 37 -15.82 -6.11 -13.44
C THR A 37 -16.95 -6.81 -12.71
N LEU A 38 -17.26 -6.34 -11.50
CA LEU A 38 -18.43 -6.80 -10.76
C LEU A 38 -19.70 -6.57 -11.58
N SER A 39 -20.55 -7.60 -11.64
CA SER A 39 -21.80 -7.58 -12.39
C SER A 39 -23.00 -7.64 -11.46
N ARG A 40 -22.92 -8.51 -10.45
CA ARG A 40 -23.94 -8.66 -9.41
C ARG A 40 -23.48 -8.09 -8.08
N GLY A 41 -22.16 -7.97 -7.90
CA GLY A 41 -21.53 -7.65 -6.63
C GLY A 41 -21.02 -8.91 -5.92
N GLU A 42 -20.50 -8.72 -4.71
CA GLU A 42 -19.97 -9.79 -3.87
C GLU A 42 -20.76 -9.83 -2.56
N ASP A 43 -21.01 -11.04 -2.04
CA ASP A 43 -21.66 -11.23 -0.74
C ASP A 43 -20.83 -10.63 0.42
N ARG A 44 -19.50 -10.58 0.25
CA ARG A 44 -18.56 -10.02 1.22
C ARG A 44 -17.32 -9.47 0.52
N GLY A 45 -16.91 -8.27 0.94
CA GLY A 45 -15.64 -7.67 0.52
C GLY A 45 -14.41 -8.42 1.08
N SER A 46 -13.24 -8.04 0.61
CA SER A 46 -11.96 -8.63 1.03
C SER A 46 -10.95 -7.53 1.37
N PHE A 47 -10.52 -7.49 2.63
CA PHE A 47 -9.46 -6.58 3.09
C PHE A 47 -8.15 -6.82 2.32
N LEU A 48 -7.91 -8.03 1.79
CA LEU A 48 -6.75 -8.30 0.93
C LEU A 48 -6.80 -7.53 -0.39
N MET A 49 -7.99 -7.07 -0.82
CA MET A 49 -8.25 -6.37 -2.08
C MET A 49 -8.58 -4.88 -1.88
N ASP A 50 -8.67 -4.42 -0.65
CA ASP A 50 -8.84 -3.02 -0.30
C ASP A 50 -7.52 -2.27 -0.39
N HIS A 51 -7.58 -0.94 -0.31
CA HIS A 51 -6.38 -0.09 -0.33
C HIS A 51 -5.50 -0.27 -1.60
N VAL A 52 -6.13 -0.55 -2.74
CA VAL A 52 -5.51 -0.72 -4.06
C VAL A 52 -6.27 0.15 -5.08
N PRO A 53 -5.58 0.85 -6.01
CA PRO A 53 -6.24 1.60 -7.08
C PRO A 53 -7.16 0.72 -7.92
N ARG A 54 -8.35 1.25 -8.26
CA ARG A 54 -9.38 0.53 -9.03
C ARG A 54 -9.77 1.29 -10.27
N ILE A 55 -9.93 0.57 -11.37
CA ILE A 55 -10.49 1.06 -12.63
C ILE A 55 -11.81 0.29 -12.85
N PRO A 56 -12.93 0.99 -13.09
CA PRO A 56 -14.18 0.31 -13.39
C PRO A 56 -14.11 -0.38 -14.74
N GLY A 57 -14.79 -1.51 -14.85
CA GLY A 57 -15.11 -2.15 -16.12
C GLY A 57 -16.00 -1.22 -16.97
N ALA A 58 -15.96 -1.41 -18.29
CA ALA A 58 -16.79 -0.67 -19.23
C ALA A 58 -17.38 -1.61 -20.28
N PRO A 59 -18.47 -1.22 -20.96
CA PRO A 59 -19.02 -1.97 -22.09
C PRO A 59 -17.98 -2.21 -23.18
N ASP A 60 -17.17 -1.19 -23.47
CA ASP A 60 -15.97 -1.34 -24.28
C ASP A 60 -14.85 -1.95 -23.42
N ARG A 61 -14.67 -3.26 -23.59
CA ARG A 61 -13.64 -4.03 -22.88
C ARG A 61 -12.24 -3.58 -23.25
N GLY A 62 -12.00 -3.20 -24.51
CA GLY A 62 -10.68 -2.78 -24.98
C GLY A 62 -10.26 -1.47 -24.31
N ALA A 63 -11.18 -0.51 -24.22
CA ALA A 63 -10.97 0.74 -23.51
C ALA A 63 -10.71 0.52 -22.01
N ALA A 64 -11.51 -0.33 -21.35
CA ALA A 64 -11.34 -0.63 -19.92
C ALA A 64 -9.99 -1.28 -19.61
N ILE A 65 -9.56 -2.26 -20.42
CA ILE A 65 -8.25 -2.90 -20.29
C ILE A 65 -7.13 -1.88 -20.49
N SER A 66 -7.24 -1.03 -21.52
CA SER A 66 -6.22 -0.01 -21.80
C SER A 66 -6.10 1.00 -20.65
N ALA A 67 -7.21 1.44 -20.08
CA ALA A 67 -7.22 2.30 -18.91
C ALA A 67 -6.60 1.62 -17.67
N ALA A 68 -6.90 0.34 -17.45
CA ALA A 68 -6.34 -0.42 -16.34
C ALA A 68 -4.82 -0.65 -16.48
N LEU A 69 -4.35 -0.95 -17.70
CA LEU A 69 -2.93 -1.05 -17.99
C LEU A 69 -2.22 0.30 -17.84
N GLY A 70 -2.81 1.38 -18.34
CA GLY A 70 -2.28 2.74 -18.15
C GLY A 70 -2.13 3.08 -16.67
N ARG A 71 -3.16 2.80 -15.87
CA ARG A 71 -3.10 2.98 -14.42
C ARG A 71 -2.02 2.12 -13.77
N LEU A 72 -1.83 0.87 -14.21
CA LEU A 72 -0.79 -0.01 -13.68
C LEU A 72 0.61 0.50 -14.01
N VAL A 73 0.81 1.05 -15.21
CA VAL A 73 2.06 1.71 -15.61
C VAL A 73 2.34 2.92 -14.71
N ASP A 74 1.31 3.74 -14.41
CA ASP A 74 1.46 4.87 -13.49
C ASP A 74 1.90 4.42 -12.10
N GLU A 75 1.30 3.36 -11.55
CA GLU A 75 1.69 2.82 -10.24
C GLU A 75 3.11 2.22 -10.26
N CYS A 76 3.52 1.62 -11.37
CA CYS A 76 4.91 1.17 -11.54
C CYS A 76 5.89 2.35 -11.55
N LEU A 77 5.55 3.44 -12.25
CA LEU A 77 6.37 4.65 -12.31
C LEU A 77 6.45 5.32 -10.95
N LYS A 78 5.34 5.46 -10.23
CA LYS A 78 5.32 6.00 -8.86
C LYS A 78 6.22 5.19 -7.95
N ARG A 79 6.16 3.85 -8.00
CA ARG A 79 7.05 2.99 -7.22
C ARG A 79 8.53 3.22 -7.57
N ALA A 80 8.85 3.34 -8.85
CA ALA A 80 10.22 3.58 -9.30
C ALA A 80 10.74 4.93 -8.79
N LEU A 81 9.93 5.99 -8.89
CA LEU A 81 10.26 7.32 -8.36
C LEU A 81 10.40 7.29 -6.83
N TRP A 82 9.52 6.59 -6.13
CA TRP A 82 9.58 6.42 -4.67
C TRP A 82 10.88 5.75 -4.22
N ALA A 83 11.29 4.68 -4.90
CA ALA A 83 12.56 4.02 -4.64
C ALA A 83 13.75 4.97 -4.85
N ARG A 84 13.72 5.80 -5.91
CA ARG A 84 14.77 6.81 -6.14
C ARG A 84 14.79 7.90 -5.08
N GLN A 85 13.63 8.34 -4.59
CA GLN A 85 13.56 9.31 -3.50
C GLN A 85 14.16 8.76 -2.21
N ARG A 86 13.89 7.49 -1.89
CA ARG A 86 14.53 6.80 -0.77
C ARG A 86 16.05 6.78 -0.92
N ASP A 87 16.54 6.29 -2.05
CA ASP A 87 17.99 6.15 -2.28
C ASP A 87 18.72 7.50 -2.12
N LEU A 88 18.10 8.61 -2.56
CA LEU A 88 18.63 9.96 -2.39
C LEU A 88 18.57 10.44 -0.93
N ALA A 89 17.45 10.23 -0.25
CA ALA A 89 17.29 10.65 1.14
C ALA A 89 18.25 9.93 2.09
N GLU A 90 18.51 8.64 1.85
CA GLU A 90 19.49 7.83 2.57
C GLU A 90 20.92 8.34 2.31
N ALA A 91 21.27 8.68 1.07
CA ALA A 91 22.58 9.19 0.71
C ALA A 91 22.89 10.56 1.36
N GLU A 92 21.87 11.40 1.51
CA GLU A 92 21.99 12.74 2.11
C GLU A 92 21.77 12.73 3.64
N GLY A 93 21.38 11.60 4.24
CA GLY A 93 21.18 11.45 5.69
C GLY A 93 20.12 12.39 6.28
N ILE A 94 19.09 12.75 5.50
CA ILE A 94 18.16 13.85 5.84
C ILE A 94 17.24 13.46 7.01
N VAL A 95 16.80 12.20 7.06
CA VAL A 95 15.82 11.69 8.01
C VAL A 95 16.09 10.23 8.33
N ASP A 96 16.03 9.87 9.60
CA ASP A 96 16.03 8.46 10.03
C ASP A 96 14.61 7.89 9.90
N VAL A 97 14.43 6.98 8.95
CA VAL A 97 13.11 6.43 8.58
C VAL A 97 13.15 4.92 8.80
N ALA A 98 12.40 4.45 9.80
CA ALA A 98 12.29 3.05 10.13
C ALA A 98 11.68 2.21 8.99
N TRP A 99 10.76 2.79 8.22
CA TRP A 99 10.19 2.13 7.04
C TRP A 99 9.79 3.07 5.92
N TRP A 100 10.40 2.88 4.76
CA TRP A 100 9.94 3.44 3.49
C TRP A 100 8.89 2.54 2.85
N ALA A 101 7.64 2.69 3.29
CA ALA A 101 6.52 1.90 2.80
C ALA A 101 6.27 2.19 1.30
N PRO A 102 6.14 1.17 0.44
CA PRO A 102 6.03 1.35 -1.02
C PRO A 102 4.66 1.92 -1.47
N HIS A 103 3.68 1.87 -0.59
CA HIS A 103 2.32 2.39 -0.70
C HIS A 103 1.86 2.71 0.73
N ALA A 104 0.71 3.38 0.91
CA ALA A 104 0.22 3.64 2.26
C ALA A 104 0.11 2.32 3.06
N PRO A 105 0.59 2.29 4.31
CA PRO A 105 0.51 1.10 5.15
C PRO A 105 -0.94 0.67 5.37
N GLU A 106 -1.13 -0.63 5.45
CA GLU A 106 -2.41 -1.26 5.78
C GLU A 106 -2.13 -2.44 6.71
N PRO A 107 -3.13 -3.01 7.42
CA PRO A 107 -2.87 -4.04 8.42
C PRO A 107 -2.03 -5.21 7.91
N VAL A 108 -2.25 -5.64 6.66
CA VAL A 108 -1.52 -6.74 6.02
C VAL A 108 -0.04 -6.45 5.82
N THR A 109 0.28 -5.23 5.37
CA THR A 109 1.64 -4.83 5.02
C THR A 109 2.41 -4.44 6.27
N MET A 110 1.73 -3.83 7.25
CA MET A 110 2.32 -3.51 8.54
C MET A 110 2.59 -4.78 9.36
N LEU A 111 1.66 -5.74 9.44
CA LEU A 111 1.92 -7.05 10.08
C LEU A 111 3.08 -7.81 9.44
N HIS A 112 3.33 -7.59 8.15
CA HIS A 112 4.47 -8.20 7.48
C HIS A 112 5.80 -7.53 7.85
N TRP A 113 5.80 -6.21 8.05
CA TRP A 113 6.98 -5.42 8.38
C TRP A 113 7.35 -5.45 9.86
N LEU A 114 6.36 -5.39 10.77
CA LEU A 114 6.55 -5.28 12.23
C LEU A 114 7.60 -6.25 12.82
N PRO A 115 7.69 -7.53 12.44
CA PRO A 115 8.71 -8.44 12.97
C PRO A 115 10.17 -8.06 12.64
N ALA A 116 10.37 -7.16 11.67
CA ALA A 116 11.67 -6.63 11.27
C ALA A 116 11.82 -5.15 11.63
N ALA A 117 10.88 -4.57 12.37
CA ALA A 117 10.97 -3.19 12.84
C ALA A 117 12.13 -3.05 13.85
N PRO A 118 12.80 -1.89 13.91
CA PRO A 118 13.82 -1.63 14.94
C PRO A 118 13.25 -1.83 16.35
N GLU A 119 14.02 -2.47 17.21
CA GLU A 119 13.70 -2.62 18.64
C GLU A 119 14.16 -1.38 19.42
N GLY A 120 13.45 -1.07 20.51
CA GLY A 120 13.78 0.01 21.44
C GLY A 120 12.60 0.96 21.68
N ASP A 121 12.87 2.02 22.44
CA ASP A 121 11.87 3.03 22.84
C ASP A 121 11.83 4.23 21.88
N GLU A 122 12.77 4.29 20.92
CA GLU A 122 12.87 5.40 19.96
C GLU A 122 11.67 5.42 19.00
N PRO A 123 11.11 6.61 18.69
CA PRO A 123 9.97 6.71 17.77
C PRO A 123 10.27 6.11 16.39
N LEU A 124 9.35 5.27 15.89
CA LEU A 124 9.46 4.66 14.58
C LEU A 124 8.77 5.52 13.53
N LEU A 125 9.54 6.13 12.64
CA LEU A 125 9.01 6.88 11.51
C LEU A 125 8.77 5.99 10.29
N VAL A 126 7.53 5.94 9.84
CA VAL A 126 7.09 5.26 8.61
C VAL A 126 6.69 6.32 7.58
N LEU A 127 7.39 6.34 6.45
CA LEU A 127 7.07 7.19 5.32
C LEU A 127 6.37 6.40 4.21
N HIS A 128 5.33 6.99 3.64
CA HIS A 128 4.65 6.44 2.46
C HIS A 128 4.29 7.51 1.42
N PRO A 129 4.07 7.14 0.15
CA PRO A 129 3.59 8.06 -0.87
C PRO A 129 2.23 8.67 -0.51
N ASP A 130 1.98 9.90 -0.96
CA ASP A 130 0.65 10.55 -0.89
C ASP A 130 -0.44 9.68 -1.56
N PRO A 131 -1.71 9.80 -1.12
CA PRO A 131 -2.24 10.71 -0.10
C PRO A 131 -1.99 10.23 1.35
N PRO A 132 -2.09 11.11 2.37
CA PRO A 132 -2.01 10.71 3.77
C PRO A 132 -3.21 9.83 4.17
N LEU A 133 -2.97 8.93 5.13
CA LEU A 133 -4.02 8.09 5.72
C LEU A 133 -5.00 8.91 6.56
N GLY A 134 -6.25 8.46 6.62
CA GLY A 134 -7.26 9.04 7.49
C GLY A 134 -6.96 8.81 8.99
N PRO A 135 -7.55 9.61 9.90
CA PRO A 135 -7.28 9.50 11.33
C PRO A 135 -7.66 8.13 11.91
N ASP A 136 -8.75 7.53 11.43
CA ASP A 136 -9.20 6.21 11.91
C ASP A 136 -8.30 5.08 11.39
N GLU A 137 -7.79 5.19 10.16
CA GLU A 137 -6.81 4.24 9.61
C GLU A 137 -5.52 4.29 10.42
N LEU A 138 -5.01 5.50 10.70
CA LEU A 138 -3.83 5.71 11.54
C LEU A 138 -4.02 5.13 12.95
N LYS A 139 -5.19 5.35 13.55
CA LYS A 139 -5.52 4.81 14.88
C LYS A 139 -5.48 3.28 14.89
N VAL A 140 -6.11 2.62 13.91
CA VAL A 140 -6.10 1.15 13.80
C VAL A 140 -4.68 0.62 13.62
N LEU A 141 -3.85 1.31 12.82
CA LEU A 141 -2.47 0.90 12.63
C LEU A 141 -1.63 1.09 13.91
N ALA A 142 -1.82 2.18 14.64
CA ALA A 142 -1.17 2.37 15.93
C ALA A 142 -1.56 1.28 16.95
N GLU A 143 -2.85 0.95 17.05
CA GLU A 143 -3.33 -0.13 17.93
C GLU A 143 -2.76 -1.51 17.54
N LEU A 144 -2.61 -1.76 16.23
CA LEU A 144 -1.99 -2.97 15.71
C LEU A 144 -0.50 -3.08 16.09
N ALA A 145 0.24 -1.98 16.03
CA ALA A 145 1.65 -1.95 16.44
C ALA A 145 1.81 -2.22 17.95
N VAL A 146 0.98 -1.59 18.79
CA VAL A 146 0.94 -1.85 20.24
C VAL A 146 0.61 -3.32 20.52
N THR A 147 -0.37 -3.88 19.82
CA THR A 147 -0.75 -5.30 19.96
C THR A 147 0.39 -6.25 19.56
N ALA A 148 1.26 -5.82 18.64
CA ALA A 148 2.43 -6.57 18.23
C ALA A 148 3.64 -6.41 19.16
N GLY A 149 3.51 -5.65 20.27
CA GLY A 149 4.58 -5.42 21.24
C GLY A 149 5.56 -4.31 20.84
N ILE A 150 5.18 -3.43 19.92
CA ILE A 150 5.94 -2.21 19.65
C ILE A 150 5.50 -1.15 20.66
N ASP A 151 6.33 -0.97 21.69
CA ASP A 151 6.14 0.06 22.73
C ASP A 151 6.58 1.46 22.26
N ALA A 152 7.43 1.51 21.22
CA ALA A 152 7.85 2.74 20.58
C ALA A 152 6.68 3.54 19.98
N ARG A 153 6.79 4.87 19.99
CA ARG A 153 5.83 5.75 19.33
C ARG A 153 5.91 5.57 17.81
N LEU A 154 4.88 4.99 17.21
CA LEU A 154 4.75 4.89 15.75
C LEU A 154 4.27 6.21 15.16
N GLU A 155 5.03 6.74 14.20
CA GLU A 155 4.63 7.88 13.38
C GLU A 155 4.51 7.46 11.92
N ILE A 156 3.31 7.54 11.36
CA ILE A 156 3.07 7.29 9.93
C ILE A 156 2.74 8.63 9.26
N THR A 157 3.49 8.99 8.21
CA THR A 157 3.28 10.24 7.47
C THR A 157 3.71 10.14 6.01
N THR A 158 3.43 11.18 5.24
CA THR A 158 3.92 11.34 3.86
C THR A 158 5.05 12.36 3.80
N PRO A 159 5.87 12.39 2.73
CA PRO A 159 6.91 13.42 2.59
C PRO A 159 6.35 14.85 2.71
N ARG A 160 5.15 15.07 2.15
CA ARG A 160 4.47 16.36 2.25
C ARG A 160 4.10 16.69 3.70
N GLY A 161 3.54 15.73 4.42
CA GLY A 161 3.22 15.88 5.84
C GLY A 161 4.46 16.13 6.71
N LEU A 162 5.58 15.47 6.40
CA LEU A 162 6.85 15.71 7.08
C LEU A 162 7.38 17.12 6.81
N ALA A 163 7.39 17.55 5.55
CA ALA A 163 7.86 18.88 5.16
C ALA A 163 7.06 20.01 5.84
N THR A 164 5.75 19.84 6.04
CA THR A 164 4.93 20.85 6.73
C THR A 164 5.24 21.03 8.22
N ARG A 165 5.98 20.10 8.83
CA ARG A 165 6.39 20.19 10.24
C ARG A 165 7.74 20.90 10.43
N GLY A 166 8.55 20.97 9.39
CA GLY A 166 9.89 21.59 9.43
C GLY A 166 9.92 23.09 9.15
N GLY A 167 8.80 23.79 9.36
CA GLY A 167 8.66 25.24 9.20
C GLY A 167 8.62 26.00 10.52
#